data_AF-A0A151ZFC0-F1
#
_entry.id   AF-A0A151ZFC0-F1
#
_cell.length_a   1.000
_cell.length_b   1.000
_cell.length_c   1.000
_cell.angle_alpha   90.00
_cell.angle_beta   90.00
_cell.angle_gamma   90.00
#
_symmetry.space_group_name_H-M   'P 1'
#
loop_
_entity.id
_entity.type
_entity.pdbx_description
1 polymer ?
#
loop_
_entity_poly.entity_id
_entity_poly.type
_entity_poly.pdbx_seq_one_letter_code
_entity_poly.pdbx_strand_id
1 'polypeptide(L)'
;MTSTAPTTQPNQQSPQVKLLSPIKLLEQLSTINNREHTPIPTKSQLFFITGMQNLDKNMKSAGEKLTASVAEAEKSKEEEQLAVSYLGLGYFYYLKQEVDKTLQLYQASLEIWNGIHKDNQLKLTELLLDLSKLYELQNNKSDFEQTITRCNEIYKKNGKDDKIIKLN
;
A
#
# COMPACT_ATOMS: atom_id res chain seq x y z
N MET A 1 30.75 -7.41 -42.61
CA MET A 1 29.48 -7.80 -41.97
C MET A 1 29.77 -8.09 -40.51
N THR A 2 29.52 -7.13 -39.62
CA THR A 2 29.41 -7.37 -38.17
C THR A 2 28.39 -6.38 -37.63
N SER A 3 27.16 -6.86 -37.53
CA SER A 3 26.04 -6.18 -36.89
C SER A 3 26.24 -6.22 -35.39
N THR A 4 26.44 -5.08 -34.75
CA THR A 4 26.32 -4.94 -33.29
C THR A 4 24.92 -4.43 -32.99
N ALA A 5 24.07 -5.32 -32.50
CA ALA A 5 22.75 -4.97 -32.00
C ALA A 5 22.90 -4.08 -30.75
N PRO A 6 22.12 -2.99 -30.62
CA PRO A 6 22.08 -2.21 -29.39
C PRO A 6 21.32 -3.00 -28.31
N THR A 7 22.01 -3.30 -27.22
CA THR A 7 21.43 -3.86 -26.00
C THR A 7 20.53 -2.80 -25.36
N THR A 8 19.23 -2.92 -25.53
CA THR A 8 18.25 -2.10 -24.82
C THR A 8 18.27 -2.51 -23.34
N GLN A 9 18.83 -1.63 -22.48
CA GLN A 9 18.63 -1.75 -21.04
C GLN A 9 17.12 -1.68 -20.75
N PRO A 10 16.57 -2.56 -19.88
CA PRO A 10 15.19 -2.41 -19.45
C PRO A 10 15.06 -1.07 -18.74
N ASN A 11 14.39 -0.15 -19.41
CA ASN A 11 14.03 1.16 -18.92
C ASN A 11 13.34 0.94 -17.56
N GLN A 12 13.94 1.44 -16.48
CA GLN A 12 13.32 1.45 -15.15
C GLN A 12 12.20 2.49 -15.16
N GLN A 13 11.17 2.25 -15.97
CA GLN A 13 9.92 2.99 -15.90
C GLN A 13 9.22 2.53 -14.62
N SER A 14 9.06 3.47 -13.69
CA SER A 14 8.10 3.37 -12.60
C SER A 14 6.76 2.85 -13.16
N PRO A 15 5.99 2.05 -12.40
CA PRO A 15 4.69 1.61 -12.87
C PRO A 15 3.87 2.83 -13.28
N GLN A 16 3.26 2.80 -14.47
CA GLN A 16 2.61 4.00 -15.04
C GLN A 16 1.48 4.56 -14.15
N VAL A 17 0.95 3.74 -13.26
CA VAL A 17 -0.11 4.08 -12.31
C VAL A 17 0.48 4.49 -10.97
N LYS A 18 0.42 5.77 -10.61
CA LYS A 18 0.99 6.30 -9.36
C LYS A 18 0.13 5.95 -8.14
N LEU A 19 0.66 5.10 -7.26
CA LEU A 19 0.10 4.81 -5.94
C LEU A 19 0.53 5.85 -4.90
N LEU A 20 -0.26 6.00 -3.83
CA LEU A 20 0.20 6.74 -2.65
C LEU A 20 1.34 5.96 -1.99
N SER A 21 2.31 6.71 -1.45
CA SER A 21 3.32 6.06 -0.62
C SER A 21 2.67 5.55 0.67
N PRO A 22 3.17 4.43 1.23
CA PRO A 22 2.69 3.93 2.52
C PRO A 22 2.64 5.01 3.60
N ILE A 23 3.66 5.89 3.67
CA ILE A 23 3.70 6.99 4.64
C ILE A 23 2.47 7.90 4.54
N LYS A 24 2.04 8.26 3.33
CA LYS A 24 0.84 9.10 3.12
C LYS A 24 -0.45 8.36 3.47
N LEU A 25 -0.54 7.06 3.16
CA LEU A 25 -1.67 6.24 3.57
C LEU A 25 -1.77 6.20 5.11
N LEU A 26 -0.64 6.11 5.81
CA LEU A 26 -0.60 6.06 7.27
C LEU A 26 -1.03 7.36 7.94
N GLU A 27 -0.80 8.53 7.33
CA GLU A 27 -1.30 9.80 7.88
C GLU A 27 -2.83 9.78 8.09
N GLN A 28 -3.55 9.04 7.24
CA GLN A 28 -5.00 8.88 7.34
C GLN A 28 -5.41 7.65 8.17
N LEU A 29 -4.70 6.53 8.01
CA LEU A 29 -5.07 5.24 8.60
C LEU A 29 -4.62 5.08 10.04
N SER A 30 -3.46 5.61 10.43
CA SER A 30 -2.88 5.43 11.77
C SER A 30 -3.85 5.86 12.87
N THR A 31 -3.98 5.05 13.92
CA THR A 31 -4.70 5.43 15.14
C THR A 31 -3.77 6.02 16.20
N ILE A 32 -2.46 5.80 16.04
CA ILE A 32 -1.44 6.30 16.95
C ILE A 32 -1.25 7.80 16.72
N ASN A 33 -1.73 8.60 17.67
CA ASN A 33 -1.47 10.04 17.73
C ASN A 33 -0.07 10.28 18.32
N ASN A 34 0.89 10.67 17.47
CA ASN A 34 2.29 10.95 17.81
C ASN A 34 2.53 12.16 18.76
N ARG A 35 1.56 12.59 19.57
CA ARG A 35 1.65 13.86 20.32
C ARG A 35 1.77 13.74 21.84
N GLU A 36 1.40 12.64 22.46
CA GLU A 36 1.31 12.61 23.94
C GLU A 36 2.45 11.82 24.61
N HIS A 37 2.99 10.76 24.02
CA HIS A 37 4.25 10.15 24.43
C HIS A 37 4.86 9.55 23.16
N THR A 38 6.15 9.68 22.88
CA THR A 38 6.79 8.81 21.88
C THR A 38 7.00 7.45 22.53
N PRO A 39 6.14 6.43 22.31
CA PRO A 39 6.50 5.07 22.66
C PRO A 39 7.78 4.73 21.90
N ILE A 40 8.67 3.98 22.55
CA ILE A 40 9.81 3.37 21.90
C ILE A 40 9.27 2.64 20.65
N PRO A 41 9.76 2.94 19.43
CA PRO A 41 9.25 2.31 18.22
C PRO A 41 9.34 0.80 18.37
N THR A 42 8.27 0.10 18.05
CA THR A 42 8.32 -1.37 18.07
C THR A 42 9.34 -1.84 17.05
N LYS A 43 9.89 -3.03 17.25
CA LYS A 43 10.90 -3.56 16.34
C LYS A 43 10.37 -3.70 14.90
N SER A 44 9.09 -4.02 14.75
CA SER A 44 8.39 -3.99 13.45
C SER A 44 8.40 -2.58 12.86
N GLN A 45 7.96 -1.55 13.60
CA GLN A 45 7.97 -0.16 13.13
C GLN A 45 9.37 0.32 12.72
N LEU A 46 10.41 -0.03 13.49
CA LEU A 46 11.79 0.31 13.15
C LEU A 46 12.21 -0.33 11.82
N PHE A 47 11.87 -1.61 11.61
CA PHE A 47 12.14 -2.29 10.36
C PHE A 47 11.35 -1.71 9.19
N PHE A 48 10.07 -1.36 9.38
CA PHE A 48 9.28 -0.64 8.39
C PHE A 48 9.96 0.66 7.97
N ILE A 49 10.28 1.55 8.93
CA ILE A 49 10.91 2.86 8.64
C ILE A 49 12.23 2.67 7.90
N THR A 50 13.08 1.76 8.39
CA THR A 50 14.39 1.47 7.75
C THR A 50 14.19 0.94 6.34
N GLY A 51 13.21 0.07 6.13
CA GLY A 51 12.87 -0.48 4.83
C GLY A 51 12.41 0.59 3.85
N MET A 52 11.49 1.46 4.28
CA MET A 52 11.00 2.60 3.49
C MET A 52 12.13 3.57 3.09
N GLN A 53 13.05 3.89 4.01
CA GLN A 53 14.20 4.77 3.73
C GLN A 53 15.19 4.18 2.72
N ASN A 54 15.24 2.84 2.63
CA ASN A 54 16.15 2.13 1.75
C ASN A 54 15.57 1.89 0.35
N LEU A 55 14.28 2.18 0.09
CA LEU A 55 13.68 1.94 -1.22
C LEU A 55 14.45 2.63 -2.36
N ASP A 56 14.89 3.87 -2.16
CA ASP A 56 15.63 4.62 -3.18
C ASP A 56 17.15 4.40 -3.15
N LYS A 57 17.66 3.75 -2.09
CA LYS A 57 19.12 3.63 -1.83
C LYS A 57 19.65 2.22 -2.03
N ASN A 58 18.90 1.23 -1.57
CA ASN A 58 19.29 -0.17 -1.54
C ASN A 58 18.04 -1.06 -1.50
N MET A 59 17.53 -1.41 -2.67
CA MET A 59 16.34 -2.28 -2.83
C MET A 59 16.47 -3.63 -2.13
N LYS A 60 17.68 -4.22 -2.09
CA LYS A 60 17.90 -5.49 -1.37
C LYS A 60 17.65 -5.30 0.13
N SER A 61 18.27 -4.29 0.73
CA SER A 61 18.08 -3.98 2.14
C SER A 61 16.65 -3.55 2.46
N ALA A 62 16.01 -2.81 1.55
CA ALA A 62 14.60 -2.42 1.69
C ALA A 62 13.69 -3.65 1.82
N GLY A 63 13.83 -4.61 0.90
CA GLY A 63 13.08 -5.87 0.93
C GLY A 63 13.32 -6.65 2.23
N GLU A 64 14.58 -6.85 2.61
CA GLU A 64 14.94 -7.56 3.85
C GLU A 64 14.29 -6.93 5.10
N LYS A 65 14.32 -5.59 5.20
CA LYS A 65 13.74 -4.87 6.33
C LYS A 65 12.22 -4.90 6.32
N LEU A 66 11.57 -4.73 5.17
CA LEU A 66 10.11 -4.79 5.07
C LEU A 66 9.57 -6.20 5.35
N THR A 67 10.26 -7.25 4.89
CA THR A 67 9.92 -8.63 5.26
C THR A 67 10.11 -8.87 6.76
N ALA A 68 11.20 -8.39 7.35
CA ALA A 68 11.41 -8.49 8.80
C ALA A 68 10.34 -7.72 9.60
N SER A 69 9.85 -6.59 9.06
CA SER A 69 8.76 -5.81 9.65
C SER A 69 7.48 -6.63 9.80
N VAL A 70 7.07 -7.31 8.71
CA VAL A 70 5.90 -8.20 8.70
C VAL A 70 6.09 -9.33 9.72
N ALA A 71 7.21 -10.05 9.65
CA ALA A 71 7.47 -11.19 10.54
C ALA A 71 7.50 -10.81 12.03
N GLU A 72 7.91 -9.59 12.38
CA GLU A 72 7.90 -9.11 13.75
C GLU A 72 6.49 -8.69 14.20
N ALA A 73 5.71 -8.03 13.32
CA ALA A 73 4.33 -7.66 13.63
C ALA A 73 3.40 -8.87 13.80
N GLU A 74 3.58 -9.92 12.98
CA GLU A 74 2.85 -11.18 13.13
C GLU A 74 3.12 -11.83 14.50
N LYS A 75 4.36 -11.76 14.98
CA LYS A 75 4.75 -12.29 16.29
C LYS A 75 4.17 -11.49 17.45
N SER A 76 4.19 -10.16 17.35
CA SER A 76 3.65 -9.30 18.41
C SER A 76 2.12 -9.26 18.43
N LYS A 77 1.46 -9.78 17.39
CA LYS A 77 0.00 -9.75 17.22
C LYS A 77 -0.58 -8.33 17.25
N GLU A 78 0.24 -7.36 16.86
CA GLU A 78 -0.17 -5.97 16.73
C GLU A 78 -0.80 -5.74 15.36
N GLU A 79 -2.13 -5.73 15.31
CA GLU A 79 -2.90 -5.66 14.06
C GLU A 79 -2.55 -4.43 13.22
N GLU A 80 -2.49 -3.25 13.83
CA GLU A 80 -2.17 -2.00 13.13
C GLU A 80 -0.75 -2.04 12.51
N GLN A 81 0.23 -2.52 13.26
CA GLN A 81 1.63 -2.64 12.82
C GLN A 81 1.78 -3.70 11.73
N LEU A 82 0.98 -4.76 11.78
CA LEU A 82 0.92 -5.76 10.73
C LEU A 82 0.35 -5.16 9.44
N ALA A 83 -0.75 -4.41 9.54
CA ALA A 83 -1.35 -3.71 8.41
C ALA A 83 -0.39 -2.69 7.78
N VAL A 84 0.35 -1.93 8.60
CA VAL A 84 1.43 -1.02 8.17
C VAL A 84 2.52 -1.77 7.42
N SER A 85 2.99 -2.87 7.99
CA SER A 85 4.07 -3.68 7.41
C SER A 85 3.67 -4.28 6.06
N TYR A 86 2.42 -4.72 5.92
CA TYR A 86 1.88 -5.17 4.64
C TYR A 86 1.84 -4.07 3.58
N LEU A 87 1.45 -2.83 3.91
CA LEU A 87 1.52 -1.71 2.96
C LEU A 87 2.95 -1.44 2.51
N GLY A 88 3.91 -1.44 3.46
CA GLY A 88 5.32 -1.25 3.15
C GLY A 88 5.86 -2.31 2.19
N LEU A 89 5.66 -3.59 2.52
CA LEU A 89 6.13 -4.70 1.69
C LEU A 89 5.40 -4.77 0.35
N GLY A 90 4.09 -4.48 0.31
CA GLY A 90 3.31 -4.41 -0.92
C GLY A 90 3.82 -3.32 -1.86
N TYR A 91 4.16 -2.15 -1.31
CA TYR A 91 4.73 -1.05 -2.07
C TYR A 91 6.12 -1.38 -2.62
N PHE A 92 6.94 -2.10 -1.86
CA PHE A 92 8.21 -2.64 -2.35
C PHE A 92 8.01 -3.56 -3.57
N TYR A 93 7.06 -4.49 -3.52
CA TYR A 93 6.76 -5.35 -4.66
C TYR A 93 6.19 -4.57 -5.85
N TYR A 94 5.43 -3.50 -5.61
CA TYR A 94 4.94 -2.64 -6.66
C TYR A 94 6.09 -1.94 -7.40
N LEU A 95 7.11 -1.45 -6.67
CA LEU A 95 8.33 -0.89 -7.29
C LEU A 95 9.12 -1.94 -8.09
N LYS A 96 8.98 -3.23 -7.74
CA LYS A 96 9.50 -4.36 -8.51
C LYS A 96 8.59 -4.84 -9.64
N GLN A 97 7.46 -4.16 -9.86
CA GLN A 97 6.45 -4.52 -10.86
C GLN A 97 5.78 -5.89 -10.61
N GLU A 98 5.83 -6.41 -9.38
CA GLU A 98 5.20 -7.66 -8.96
C GLU A 98 3.76 -7.40 -8.46
N VAL A 99 2.87 -7.01 -9.38
CA VAL A 99 1.52 -6.51 -9.08
C VAL A 99 0.67 -7.50 -8.28
N ASP A 100 0.75 -8.80 -8.58
CA ASP A 100 0.02 -9.85 -7.85
C ASP A 100 0.35 -9.86 -6.35
N LYS A 101 1.64 -9.71 -6.02
CA LYS A 101 2.09 -9.66 -4.62
C LYS A 101 1.68 -8.37 -3.95
N THR A 102 1.71 -7.24 -4.67
CA THR A 102 1.19 -5.98 -4.15
C THR A 102 -0.28 -6.11 -3.78
N LEU A 103 -1.11 -6.65 -4.68
CA LEU A 103 -2.54 -6.84 -4.41
C LEU A 103 -2.77 -7.72 -3.19
N GLN A 104 -2.10 -8.88 -3.10
CA GLN A 104 -2.22 -9.78 -1.95
C GLN A 104 -1.93 -9.04 -0.63
N LEU A 105 -0.85 -8.27 -0.57
CA LEU A 105 -0.44 -7.57 0.65
C LEU A 105 -1.35 -6.36 0.95
N TYR A 106 -1.77 -5.61 -0.06
CA TYR A 106 -2.68 -4.47 0.12
C TYR A 106 -4.08 -4.93 0.55
N GLN A 107 -4.57 -6.06 0.03
CA GLN A 107 -5.82 -6.68 0.48
C GLN A 107 -5.72 -7.15 1.93
N ALA A 108 -4.63 -7.84 2.31
CA ALA A 108 -4.40 -8.26 3.69
C ALA A 108 -4.33 -7.05 4.65
N SER A 109 -3.69 -5.95 4.23
CA SER A 109 -3.70 -4.70 4.98
C SER A 109 -5.11 -4.10 5.10
N LEU A 110 -5.86 -4.07 4.00
CA LEU A 110 -7.23 -3.54 3.97
C LEU A 110 -8.16 -4.32 4.89
N GLU A 111 -8.05 -5.64 4.96
CA GLU A 111 -8.86 -6.48 5.85
C GLU A 111 -8.67 -6.06 7.32
N ILE A 112 -7.42 -5.89 7.75
CA ILE A 112 -7.09 -5.46 9.11
C ILE A 112 -7.59 -4.03 9.36
N TRP A 113 -7.29 -3.09 8.45
CA TRP A 113 -7.74 -1.71 8.59
C TRP A 113 -9.26 -1.57 8.59
N ASN A 114 -9.97 -2.43 7.86
CA ASN A 114 -11.43 -2.50 7.90
C ASN A 114 -11.94 -2.98 9.26
N GLY A 115 -11.20 -3.84 9.95
CA GLY A 115 -11.46 -4.23 11.34
C GLY A 115 -11.25 -3.08 12.34
N ILE A 116 -10.18 -2.30 12.15
CA ILE A 116 -9.82 -1.17 13.02
C ILE A 116 -10.80 0.01 12.83
N HIS A 117 -11.14 0.33 11.58
CA HIS A 117 -11.95 1.52 11.23
C HIS A 117 -13.41 1.20 10.93
N LYS A 118 -14.00 0.20 11.62
CA LYS A 118 -15.42 -0.18 11.42
C LYS A 118 -16.37 1.02 11.48
N ASP A 119 -16.14 1.92 12.43
CA ASP A 119 -16.97 3.10 12.65
C ASP A 119 -16.55 4.33 11.82
N ASN A 120 -15.42 4.26 11.11
CA ASN A 120 -14.90 5.35 10.29
C ASN A 120 -14.28 4.85 8.98
N GLN A 121 -15.10 4.20 8.16
CA GLN A 121 -14.67 3.63 6.88
C GLN A 121 -14.15 4.68 5.88
N LEU A 122 -14.43 5.98 6.10
CA LEU A 122 -13.91 7.07 5.27
C LEU A 122 -12.38 7.05 5.19
N LYS A 123 -11.70 6.63 6.26
CA LYS A 123 -10.23 6.50 6.30
C LYS A 123 -9.68 5.47 5.30
N LEU A 124 -10.48 4.50 4.87
CA LEU A 124 -10.06 3.42 3.96
C LEU A 124 -10.06 3.85 2.50
N THR A 125 -10.65 4.99 2.17
CA THR A 125 -10.92 5.38 0.78
C THR A 125 -9.65 5.48 -0.07
N GLU A 126 -8.57 6.07 0.44
CA GLU A 126 -7.30 6.16 -0.30
C GLU A 126 -6.67 4.78 -0.59
N LEU A 127 -6.74 3.85 0.35
CA LEU A 127 -6.27 2.48 0.14
C LEU A 127 -7.14 1.74 -0.89
N LEU A 128 -8.46 1.95 -0.85
CA LEU A 128 -9.37 1.41 -1.87
C LEU A 128 -9.08 1.99 -3.26
N LEU A 129 -8.74 3.27 -3.37
CA LEU A 129 -8.37 3.89 -4.64
C LEU A 129 -7.04 3.37 -5.19
N ASP A 130 -6.08 3.06 -4.32
CA ASP A 130 -4.84 2.41 -4.77
C ASP A 130 -5.06 0.95 -5.18
N LEU A 131 -5.98 0.22 -4.53
CA LEU A 131 -6.39 -1.11 -4.96
C LEU A 131 -7.13 -1.10 -6.30
N SER A 132 -8.03 -0.14 -6.54
CA SER A 132 -8.73 -0.04 -7.83
C SER A 132 -7.75 0.19 -8.98
N LYS A 133 -6.80 1.12 -8.80
CA LYS A 133 -5.67 1.35 -9.71
C LYS A 133 -4.86 0.08 -10.01
N LEU A 134 -4.61 -0.76 -9.00
CA LEU A 134 -3.90 -2.03 -9.18
C LEU A 134 -4.74 -3.04 -9.98
N TYR A 135 -6.04 -3.13 -9.74
CA TYR A 135 -6.93 -3.98 -10.54
C TYR A 135 -7.05 -3.51 -11.99
N GLU A 136 -7.10 -2.20 -12.23
CA GLU A 136 -7.05 -1.62 -13.58
C GLU A 136 -5.76 -2.03 -14.30
N LEU A 137 -4.61 -1.96 -13.62
CA LEU A 137 -3.32 -2.39 -14.18
C LEU A 137 -3.30 -3.89 -14.56
N GLN A 138 -4.07 -4.73 -13.85
CA GLN A 138 -4.23 -6.15 -14.17
C GLN A 138 -5.31 -6.44 -15.22
N ASN A 139 -5.97 -5.41 -15.76
CA ASN A 139 -7.17 -5.55 -16.58
C ASN A 139 -8.30 -6.32 -15.88
N ASN A 140 -8.31 -6.34 -14.55
CA ASN A 140 -9.36 -6.97 -13.75
C ASN A 140 -10.50 -5.98 -13.54
N LYS A 141 -11.32 -5.82 -14.59
CA LYS A 141 -12.45 -4.88 -14.61
C LYS A 141 -13.46 -5.14 -13.50
N SER A 142 -13.72 -6.41 -13.19
CA SER A 142 -14.69 -6.80 -12.15
C SER A 142 -14.30 -6.27 -10.77
N ASP A 143 -13.06 -6.52 -10.35
CA ASP A 143 -12.59 -6.08 -9.03
C ASP A 143 -12.34 -4.57 -8.96
N PHE A 144 -11.96 -3.96 -10.09
CA PHE A 144 -11.93 -2.50 -10.22
C PHE A 144 -13.31 -1.87 -9.93
N GLU A 145 -14.36 -2.31 -10.64
CA GLU A 145 -15.71 -1.75 -10.50
C GLU A 145 -16.28 -1.97 -9.10
N GLN A 146 -16.06 -3.16 -8.52
CA GLN A 146 -16.46 -3.45 -7.14
C GLN A 146 -15.77 -2.53 -6.13
N THR A 147 -14.47 -2.30 -6.30
CA THR A 147 -13.69 -1.45 -5.40
C THR A 147 -14.11 0.02 -5.50
N ILE A 148 -14.34 0.53 -6.71
CA ILE A 148 -14.86 1.89 -6.94
C ILE A 148 -16.27 2.03 -6.36
N THR A 149 -17.15 1.05 -6.57
CA THR A 149 -18.51 1.05 -6.02
C THR A 149 -18.47 1.16 -4.49
N ARG A 150 -17.65 0.33 -3.83
CA ARG A 150 -17.44 0.40 -2.38
C ARG A 150 -16.94 1.77 -1.92
N CYS A 151 -16.00 2.37 -2.65
CA CYS A 151 -15.48 3.70 -2.33
C CYS A 151 -16.58 4.79 -2.43
N ASN A 152 -17.38 4.74 -3.50
CA ASN A 152 -18.50 5.65 -3.72
C ASN A 152 -19.60 5.52 -2.65
N GLU A 153 -19.90 4.30 -2.20
CA GLU A 153 -20.83 4.07 -1.09
C GLU A 153 -20.35 4.75 0.21
N ILE A 154 -19.05 4.66 0.50
CA ILE A 154 -18.45 5.32 1.66
C ILE A 154 -18.57 6.85 1.51
N TYR A 155 -18.25 7.41 0.35
CA TYR A 155 -18.38 8.84 0.11
C TYR A 155 -19.82 9.33 0.27
N LYS A 156 -20.79 8.63 -0.33
CA LYS A 156 -22.22 8.96 -0.23
C LYS A 156 -22.72 8.91 1.22
N LYS A 157 -22.37 7.85 1.97
CA LYS A 157 -22.73 7.73 3.40
C LYS A 157 -22.17 8.87 4.26
N ASN A 158 -21.06 9.48 3.83
CA ASN A 158 -20.39 10.58 4.53
C ASN A 158 -20.65 11.96 3.89
N GLY A 159 -21.64 12.08 2.99
CA GLY A 159 -22.01 13.35 2.35
C GLY A 159 -20.91 13.95 1.46
N LYS A 160 -20.01 13.13 0.92
CA LYS A 160 -18.91 13.54 0.03
C LYS A 160 -19.23 13.27 -1.44
N ASP A 161 -20.40 13.69 -1.88
CA ASP A 161 -20.88 13.42 -3.24
C ASP A 161 -19.95 14.02 -4.32
N ASP A 162 -19.21 15.08 -3.98
CA ASP A 162 -18.17 15.71 -4.80
C ASP A 162 -17.00 14.77 -5.14
N LYS A 163 -16.78 13.72 -4.33
CA LYS A 163 -15.70 12.74 -4.50
C LYS A 163 -16.13 11.47 -5.25
N ILE A 164 -17.40 11.34 -5.62
CA ILE A 164 -17.90 10.15 -6.31
C ILE A 164 -17.23 10.00 -7.68
N ILE A 165 -16.68 8.82 -7.93
CA ILE A 165 -16.02 8.46 -9.18
C ILE A 165 -17.06 7.81 -10.10
N LYS A 166 -17.26 8.41 -11.29
CA LYS A 166 -18.18 7.86 -12.29
C LYS A 166 -17.47 6.79 -13.12
N LEU A 167 -18.01 5.58 -13.11
CA LEU A 167 -17.66 4.53 -14.05
C LEU A 167 -18.31 4.84 -15.40
N ASN A 168 -17.54 4.77 -16.48
CA ASN A 168 -17.94 5.09 -17.85
C ASN A 168 -17.95 3.86 -18.76
#